data_AF-A0A944DVY6-F1
#
_entry.id   AF-A0A944DVY6-F1
#
_cell.length_a   1.000
_cell.length_b   1.000
_cell.length_c   1.000
_cell.angle_alpha   90.00
_cell.angle_beta   90.00
_cell.angle_gamma   90.00
#
_symmetry.space_group_name_H-M   'P 1'
#
loop_
_entity.id
_entity.type
_entity.pdbx_description
1 polymer ?
#
loop_
_entity_poly.entity_id
_entity_poly.type
_entity_poly.pdbx_seq_one_letter_code
_entity_poly.pdbx_strand_id
1 'polypeptide(L)'
;MRFPHCLNPEPPMTDAPTFSEAQASVLIGTAEKMVDIWTRLSPEKQAALLARFGTEENALAALVTTQLVAGQDNNPAPSGK
;
A
#
# COMPACT_ATOMS: atom_id res chain seq x y z
N MET A 1 43.16 -5.61 41.69
CA MET A 1 42.36 -4.59 40.98
C MET A 1 41.25 -5.29 40.21
N ARG A 2 39.99 -4.90 40.40
CA ARG A 2 38.81 -5.43 39.70
C ARG A 2 38.73 -4.84 38.28
N PHE A 3 38.48 -5.69 37.29
CA PHE A 3 38.31 -5.34 35.88
C PHE A 3 37.05 -4.48 35.68
N PRO A 4 37.13 -3.28 35.07
CA PRO A 4 35.95 -2.62 34.56
C PRO A 4 35.57 -3.27 33.23
N HIS A 5 34.40 -3.88 33.24
CA HIS A 5 33.69 -4.32 32.04
C HIS A 5 33.40 -3.10 31.16
N CYS A 6 34.07 -2.97 30.02
CA CYS A 6 33.59 -2.09 28.94
C CYS A 6 32.40 -2.77 28.23
N LEU A 7 31.29 -2.93 28.96
CA LEU A 7 29.97 -3.02 28.33
C LEU A 7 29.64 -1.60 27.85
N ASN A 8 30.10 -1.25 26.66
CA ASN A 8 29.50 -0.09 25.99
C ASN A 8 28.14 -0.57 25.45
N PRO A 9 27.04 0.11 25.81
CA PRO A 9 25.70 -0.27 25.40
C PRO A 9 25.60 -0.19 23.88
N GLU A 10 25.24 -1.29 23.24
CA GLU A 10 24.81 -1.27 21.84
C GLU A 10 23.65 -0.28 21.74
N PRO A 11 23.64 0.62 20.74
CA PRO A 11 22.53 1.56 20.57
C PRO A 11 21.23 0.78 20.48
N PRO A 12 20.13 1.23 21.12
CA PRO A 12 18.87 0.52 21.04
C PRO A 12 18.51 0.40 19.56
N MET A 13 18.34 -0.85 19.12
CA MET A 13 17.77 -1.26 17.85
C MET A 13 16.41 -0.57 17.68
N THR A 14 16.45 0.68 17.25
CA THR A 14 15.28 1.45 16.81
C THR A 14 15.31 1.49 15.29
N ASP A 15 15.50 0.30 14.70
CA ASP A 15 15.23 0.07 13.28
C ASP A 15 13.79 -0.44 13.10
N ALA A 16 12.89 -0.05 14.01
CA ALA A 16 11.49 -0.11 13.66
C ALA A 16 11.32 0.85 12.48
N PRO A 17 10.92 0.40 11.28
CA PRO A 17 10.63 1.32 10.20
C PRO A 17 9.54 2.25 10.71
N THR A 18 9.93 3.48 11.05
CA THR A 18 8.98 4.48 11.53
C THR A 18 8.10 4.78 10.33
N PHE A 19 6.88 4.24 10.36
CA PHE A 19 5.84 4.56 9.42
C PHE A 19 5.72 6.09 9.37
N SER A 20 6.24 6.68 8.31
CA SER A 20 6.37 8.13 8.20
C SER A 20 4.99 8.74 7.94
N GLU A 21 4.75 9.95 8.45
CA GLU A 21 3.52 10.70 8.15
C GLU A 21 3.28 10.83 6.64
N ALA A 22 4.33 10.98 5.83
CA ALA A 22 4.21 10.99 4.37
C ALA A 22 3.67 9.66 3.82
N GLN A 23 4.09 8.52 4.38
CA GLN A 23 3.56 7.20 4.01
C GLN A 23 2.10 7.06 4.45
N ALA A 24 1.75 7.59 5.62
CA ALA A 24 0.38 7.66 6.10
C ALA A 24 -0.51 8.47 5.14
N SER A 25 -0.10 9.67 4.76
CA SER A 25 -0.86 10.52 3.83
C SER A 25 -1.05 9.87 2.46
N VAL A 26 -0.02 9.20 1.93
CA VAL A 26 -0.13 8.46 0.67
C VAL A 26 -1.14 7.31 0.79
N LEU A 27 -1.11 6.55 1.89
CA LEU A 27 -2.03 5.44 2.10
C LEU A 27 -3.47 5.91 2.33
N ILE A 28 -3.66 6.99 3.09
CA ILE A 28 -4.98 7.61 3.31
C ILE A 28 -5.53 8.10 1.97
N GLY A 29 -4.76 8.87 1.20
CA GLY A 29 -5.20 9.35 -0.11
C GLY A 29 -5.47 8.22 -1.11
N THR A 30 -4.73 7.11 -1.00
CA THR A 30 -5.00 5.90 -1.78
C THR A 30 -6.32 5.26 -1.35
N ALA A 31 -6.54 5.06 -0.05
CA ALA A 31 -7.77 4.51 0.53
C ALA A 31 -9.01 5.33 0.15
N GLU A 32 -8.92 6.66 0.26
CA GLU A 32 -9.99 7.58 -0.16
C GLU A 32 -10.31 7.39 -1.65
N LYS A 33 -9.29 7.27 -2.51
CA LYS A 33 -9.49 6.93 -3.92
C LYS A 33 -10.14 5.57 -4.14
N MET A 34 -9.79 4.54 -3.36
CA MET A 34 -10.41 3.22 -3.49
C MET A 34 -11.92 3.30 -3.19
N VAL A 35 -12.28 4.03 -2.13
CA VAL A 35 -13.67 4.24 -1.71
C VAL A 35 -14.43 5.11 -2.72
N ASP A 36 -13.82 6.16 -3.27
CA ASP A 36 -14.43 6.95 -4.36
C ASP A 36 -14.76 6.07 -5.57
N ILE A 37 -13.83 5.22 -5.99
CA ILE A 37 -14.06 4.33 -7.14
C ILE A 37 -15.16 3.31 -6.80
N TRP A 38 -15.15 2.74 -5.59
CA TRP A 38 -16.15 1.78 -5.13
C TRP A 38 -17.55 2.39 -5.07
N THR A 39 -17.69 3.60 -4.55
CA THR A 39 -18.98 4.31 -4.44
C THR A 39 -19.51 4.79 -5.78
N ARG A 40 -18.63 5.01 -6.78
CA ARG A 40 -19.02 5.34 -8.15
C ARG A 40 -19.43 4.13 -8.99
N LEU A 41 -19.11 2.91 -8.54
CA LEU A 41 -19.55 1.68 -9.19
C LEU A 41 -21.03 1.43 -8.94
N SER A 42 -21.78 1.11 -9.99
CA SER A 42 -23.18 0.68 -9.86
C SER A 42 -23.28 -0.61 -9.03
N PRO A 43 -24.40 -0.83 -8.31
CA PRO A 43 -24.58 -2.00 -7.45
C PRO A 43 -24.44 -3.32 -8.21
N GLU A 44 -24.79 -3.37 -9.50
CA GLU A 44 -24.57 -4.54 -10.35
C GLU A 44 -23.09 -4.90 -10.51
N LYS A 45 -22.21 -3.90 -10.63
CA LYS A 45 -20.76 -4.13 -10.75
C LYS A 45 -20.14 -4.51 -9.41
N GLN A 46 -20.59 -3.90 -8.31
CA GLN A 46 -20.21 -4.31 -6.96
C GLN A 46 -20.63 -5.76 -6.70
N ALA A 47 -21.86 -6.15 -7.07
CA ALA A 47 -22.35 -7.52 -6.93
C ALA A 47 -21.55 -8.51 -7.78
N ALA A 48 -21.18 -8.14 -9.01
CA ALA A 48 -20.33 -8.97 -9.87
C ALA A 48 -18.91 -9.14 -9.28
N LEU A 49 -18.35 -8.09 -8.68
CA LEU A 49 -17.08 -8.13 -7.96
C LEU A 49 -17.16 -9.02 -6.72
N LEU A 50 -18.20 -8.85 -5.90
CA LEU A 50 -18.45 -9.67 -4.71
C LEU A 50 -18.68 -11.15 -5.08
N ALA A 51 -19.39 -11.43 -6.19
CA ALA A 51 -19.59 -12.79 -6.67
C ALA A 51 -18.28 -13.48 -7.11
N ARG A 52 -17.25 -12.71 -7.48
CA ARG A 52 -15.96 -13.22 -8.00
C ARG A 52 -14.87 -13.27 -6.93
N PHE A 53 -14.86 -12.30 -6.01
CA PHE A 53 -13.84 -12.16 -4.97
C PHE A 53 -14.32 -12.57 -3.58
N GLY A 54 -15.63 -12.74 -3.38
CA GLY A 54 -16.25 -13.24 -2.15
C GLY A 54 -16.38 -12.20 -1.03
N THR A 55 -15.41 -11.29 -0.90
CA THR A 55 -15.42 -10.23 0.11
C THR A 55 -15.17 -8.85 -0.51
N GLU A 56 -15.68 -7.81 0.15
CA GLU A 56 -15.50 -6.42 -0.28
C GLU A 56 -14.01 -6.03 -0.27
N GLU A 57 -13.27 -6.43 0.76
CA GLU A 57 -11.83 -6.19 0.87
C GLU A 57 -11.04 -6.80 -0.29
N ASN A 58 -11.39 -8.03 -0.71
CA ASN A 58 -10.70 -8.71 -1.80
C ASN A 58 -11.08 -8.11 -3.16
N ALA A 59 -12.35 -7.70 -3.33
CA ALA A 59 -12.80 -6.97 -4.50
C ALA A 59 -12.09 -5.60 -4.64
N LEU A 60 -11.98 -4.86 -3.54
CA LEU A 60 -11.24 -3.58 -3.47
C LEU A 60 -9.75 -3.78 -3.75
N ALA A 61 -9.11 -4.77 -3.12
CA ALA A 61 -7.70 -5.08 -3.35
C ALA A 61 -7.43 -5.43 -4.81
N ALA A 62 -8.27 -6.26 -5.44
CA ALA A 62 -8.15 -6.62 -6.85
C ALA A 62 -8.37 -5.41 -7.77
N LEU A 63 -9.36 -4.57 -7.46
CA LEU A 63 -9.67 -3.38 -8.23
C LEU A 63 -8.53 -2.35 -8.17
N VAL A 64 -7.96 -2.16 -6.98
CA VAL A 64 -6.90 -1.18 -6.73
C VAL A 64 -5.56 -1.65 -7.30
N THR A 65 -5.28 -2.96 -7.20
CA THR A 65 -4.13 -3.58 -7.86
C THR A 65 -4.25 -3.47 -9.38
N THR A 66 -5.45 -3.68 -9.93
CA THR A 66 -5.72 -3.47 -11.36
C THR A 66 -5.52 -2.02 -11.77
N GLN A 67 -5.97 -1.05 -10.97
CA GLN A 67 -5.74 0.38 -11.21
C GLN A 67 -4.26 0.77 -11.09
N LEU A 68 -3.49 0.17 -10.17
CA LEU A 68 -2.05 0.39 -10.04
C LEU A 68 -1.31 -0.17 -11.26
N VAL A 69 -1.61 -1.41 -11.67
CA VAL A 69 -1.02 -2.04 -12.86
C VAL A 69 -1.42 -1.32 -14.15
N ALA A 70 -2.69 -0.93 -14.30
CA ALA A 70 -3.16 -0.19 -15.46
C ALA A 70 -2.64 1.27 -15.49
N GLY A 71 -2.43 1.87 -14.32
CA GLY A 71 -1.84 3.21 -14.19
C GLY A 71 -0.35 3.25 -14.54
N GLN A 72 0.36 2.12 -14.40
CA GLN A 72 1.78 1.98 -14.75
C GLN A 72 2.06 1.92 -16.27
N ASP A 73 1.03 1.80 -17.11
CA ASP A 73 1.15 1.81 -18.57
C ASP A 73 1.43 3.22 -19.16
N ASN A 74 1.37 4.28 -18.34
CA ASN A 74 1.66 5.66 -18.79
C ASN A 74 3.16 6.02 -18.77
N ASN A 75 4.08 5.06 -18.62
CA ASN A 75 5.50 5.32 -18.83
C ASN A 75 5.82 5.15 -20.32
N PRO A 76 6.17 6.20 -21.08
CA PRO A 76 6.64 6.01 -22.45
C PRO A 76 7.89 5.13 -22.39
N ALA A 77 7.81 3.96 -23.01
CA ALA A 77 8.91 3.03 -23.13
C ALA A 77 10.21 3.77 -23.52
N PRO A 78 11.38 3.48 -22.92
CA PRO A 78 12.64 3.95 -23.45
C PRO A 78 12.81 3.31 -24.84
N SER A 79 12.49 4.10 -25.87
CA SER A 79 12.71 3.74 -27.26
C SER A 79 14.22 3.65 -27.46
N GLY A 80 14.72 2.42 -27.46
CA GLY A 80 16.09 2.13 -27.86
C GLY A 80 16.29 2.55 -29.31
N LYS A 81 17.25 3.44 -29.53
CA LYS A 81 17.99 3.63 -30.77
C LYS A 81 19.42 3.99 -30.42
#